data_AF-A0A4R2FER4-F1
#
_entry.id   AF-A0A4R2FER4-F1
#
_cell.length_a   1.000
_cell.length_b   1.000
_cell.length_c   1.000
_cell.angle_alpha   90.00
_cell.angle_beta   90.00
_cell.angle_gamma   90.00
#
_symmetry.space_group_name_H-M   'P 1'
#
loop_
_entity.id
_entity.type
_entity.pdbx_description
1 polymer ?
#
loop_
_entity_poly.entity_id
_entity_poly.type
_entity_poly.pdbx_seq_one_letter_code
_entity_poly.pdbx_strand_id
1 'polypeptide(L)'
;MFKASLANLRGSKQTVLEKEIAKEQSTALGKAGRRLKAALEAYEADKTCQFRRHIEEWHIQQLTEAVYALMVTREFLGFVDCNLEWICQQYPLPQAVLKNLAPANQLEYLQQEWHYR
;
A
#
# COMPACT_ATOMS: atom_id res chain seq x y z
N MET A 1 25.50 -11.67 40.84
CA MET A 1 26.00 -11.36 39.48
C MET A 1 25.35 -12.19 38.36
N PHE A 2 25.05 -13.49 38.53
CA PHE A 2 24.47 -14.33 37.47
C PHE A 2 23.08 -13.89 36.92
N LYS A 3 22.19 -13.35 37.77
CA LYS A 3 20.83 -12.93 37.34
C LYS A 3 20.83 -11.75 36.36
N ALA A 4 21.78 -10.82 36.47
CA ALA A 4 21.88 -9.66 35.57
C ALA A 4 22.38 -10.05 34.17
N SER A 5 23.30 -11.03 34.08
CA SER A 5 23.79 -11.56 32.81
C SER A 5 22.70 -12.29 32.01
N LEU A 6 21.86 -13.08 32.68
CA LEU A 6 20.71 -13.74 32.05
C LEU A 6 19.63 -12.75 31.58
N ALA A 7 19.37 -11.69 32.35
CA ALA A 7 18.44 -10.63 31.95
C ALA A 7 18.95 -9.88 30.70
N ASN A 8 20.25 -9.58 30.64
CA ASN A 8 20.87 -8.94 29.48
C ASN A 8 20.87 -9.81 28.22
N LEU A 9 21.12 -11.13 28.36
CA LEU A 9 21.03 -12.09 27.24
C LEU A 9 19.59 -12.26 26.72
N ARG A 10 18.60 -12.17 27.61
CA ARG A 10 17.18 -12.24 27.23
C ARG A 10 16.73 -10.95 26.54
N GLY A 11 17.15 -9.79 27.06
CA GLY A 11 16.91 -8.49 26.44
C GLY A 11 17.59 -8.34 25.08
N SER A 12 18.84 -8.80 24.94
CA SER A 12 19.56 -8.72 23.65
C SER A 12 18.90 -9.60 22.58
N LYS A 13 18.47 -10.82 22.92
CA LYS A 13 17.72 -11.69 21.98
C LYS A 13 16.37 -11.09 21.59
N GLN A 14 15.66 -10.46 22.53
CA GLN A 14 14.40 -9.79 22.24
C GLN A 14 14.61 -8.62 21.26
N THR A 15 15.64 -7.79 21.45
CA THR A 15 15.93 -6.69 20.52
C THR A 15 16.35 -7.15 19.12
N VAL A 16 16.97 -8.33 18.98
CA VAL A 16 17.29 -8.91 17.66
C VAL A 16 16.02 -9.38 16.96
N LEU A 17 15.11 -10.04 17.69
CA LEU A 17 13.83 -10.48 17.14
C LEU A 17 12.97 -9.30 16.70
N GLU A 18 12.87 -8.24 17.51
CA GLU A 18 12.15 -7.00 17.18
C GLU A 18 12.69 -6.35 15.91
N LYS A 19 14.02 -6.33 15.73
CA LYS A 19 14.66 -5.82 14.51
C LYS A 19 14.33 -6.64 13.27
N GLU A 20 14.38 -7.96 13.35
CA GLU A 20 14.03 -8.81 12.21
C GLU A 20 12.54 -8.69 11.87
N ILE A 21 11.65 -8.61 12.87
CA ILE A 21 10.22 -8.32 12.64
C ILE A 21 10.07 -6.98 11.91
N ALA A 22 10.65 -5.89 12.42
CA ALA A 22 10.56 -4.57 11.80
C ALA A 22 11.07 -4.57 10.34
N LYS A 23 12.16 -5.32 10.09
CA LYS A 23 12.71 -5.51 8.75
C LYS A 23 11.75 -6.27 7.83
N GLU A 24 11.14 -7.36 8.29
CA GLU A 24 10.12 -8.09 7.52
C GLU A 24 8.92 -7.21 7.20
N GLN A 25 8.40 -6.47 8.19
CA GLN A 25 7.28 -5.53 8.01
C GLN A 25 7.61 -4.45 6.96
N SER A 26 8.78 -3.80 7.09
CA SER A 26 9.24 -2.80 6.12
C SER A 26 9.42 -3.39 4.72
N THR A 27 9.88 -4.64 4.63
CA THR A 27 10.10 -5.35 3.37
C THR A 27 8.77 -5.67 2.69
N ALA A 28 7.78 -6.12 3.45
CA ALA A 28 6.43 -6.41 2.96
C ALA A 28 5.76 -5.14 2.40
N LEU A 29 5.78 -4.04 3.17
CA LEU A 29 5.27 -2.74 2.71
C LEU A 29 6.00 -2.25 1.46
N GLY A 30 7.34 -2.34 1.45
CA GLY A 30 8.15 -1.92 0.32
C GLY A 30 7.85 -2.73 -0.94
N LYS A 31 7.59 -4.05 -0.82
CA LYS A 31 7.19 -4.90 -1.95
C LYS A 31 5.82 -4.51 -2.49
N ALA A 32 4.83 -4.33 -1.62
CA ALA A 32 3.48 -3.93 -2.03
C ALA A 32 3.46 -2.55 -2.70
N GLY A 33 4.13 -1.56 -2.11
CA GLY A 33 4.25 -0.21 -2.68
C GLY A 33 4.98 -0.19 -4.03
N ARG A 34 6.08 -0.95 -4.19
CA ARG A 34 6.76 -1.07 -5.48
C ARG A 34 5.89 -1.73 -6.55
N ARG A 35 5.05 -2.71 -6.18
CA ARG A 35 4.10 -3.34 -7.11
C ARG A 35 3.08 -2.30 -7.62
N LEU A 36 2.50 -1.50 -6.73
CA LEU A 36 1.59 -0.43 -7.14
C LEU A 36 2.27 0.59 -8.05
N LYS A 37 3.49 1.01 -7.69
CA LYS A 37 4.28 1.93 -8.52
C LYS A 37 4.54 1.38 -9.93
N ALA A 38 4.94 0.11 -10.03
CA ALA A 38 5.19 -0.53 -11.31
C ALA A 38 3.91 -0.64 -12.17
N ALA A 39 2.76 -0.93 -11.56
CA ALA A 39 1.47 -0.95 -12.26
C ALA A 39 1.07 0.46 -12.77
N LEU A 40 1.33 1.51 -11.98
CA LEU A 40 1.09 2.90 -12.42
C LEU A 40 2.00 3.30 -13.57
N GLU A 41 3.28 2.96 -13.50
CA GLU A 41 4.24 3.20 -14.58
C GLU A 41 3.82 2.48 -15.88
N ALA A 42 3.34 1.24 -15.78
CA ALA A 42 2.81 0.50 -16.93
C ALA A 42 1.55 1.13 -17.50
N TYR A 43 0.61 1.57 -16.65
CA TYR A 43 -0.61 2.27 -17.07
C TYR A 43 -0.27 3.56 -17.83
N GLU A 44 0.59 4.42 -17.27
CA GLU A 44 0.95 5.68 -17.92
C GLU A 44 1.74 5.47 -19.22
N ALA A 45 2.63 4.47 -19.26
CA ALA A 45 3.35 4.11 -20.49
C ALA A 45 2.41 3.66 -21.61
N ASP A 46 1.39 2.87 -21.30
CA ASP A 46 0.42 2.43 -22.30
C ASP A 46 -0.60 3.51 -22.65
N LYS A 47 -1.03 4.32 -21.67
CA LYS A 47 -1.92 5.46 -21.87
C LYS A 47 -1.34 6.49 -22.85
N THR A 48 -0.05 6.81 -22.73
CA THR A 48 0.64 7.68 -23.70
C THR A 48 0.66 7.08 -25.11
N CYS A 49 0.60 5.75 -25.22
CA CYS A 49 0.49 5.01 -26.47
C CYS A 49 -0.96 4.63 -26.82
N GLN A 50 -1.98 5.27 -26.22
CA GLN A 50 -3.40 4.99 -26.45
C GLN A 50 -3.78 3.52 -26.21
N PHE A 51 -3.22 2.89 -25.18
CA PHE A 51 -3.53 1.52 -24.76
C PHE A 51 -3.33 0.47 -25.87
N ARG A 52 -2.34 0.67 -26.75
CA ARG A 52 -2.04 -0.24 -27.87
C ARG A 52 -1.50 -1.61 -27.44
N ARG A 53 -0.87 -1.71 -26.26
CA ARG A 53 -0.27 -2.97 -25.76
C ARG A 53 -1.25 -3.75 -24.90
N HIS A 54 -1.83 -3.10 -23.90
CA HIS A 54 -2.93 -3.63 -23.11
C HIS A 54 -4.07 -2.62 -23.04
N ILE A 55 -5.31 -3.14 -23.09
CA ILE A 55 -6.52 -2.32 -22.94
C ILE A 55 -6.57 -1.66 -21.56
N GLU A 56 -7.25 -0.52 -21.48
CA GLU A 56 -7.33 0.28 -20.25
C GLU A 56 -7.89 -0.55 -19.08
N GLU A 57 -8.94 -1.34 -19.29
CA GLU A 57 -9.59 -2.14 -18.25
C GLU A 57 -8.64 -3.14 -17.59
N TRP A 58 -7.69 -3.70 -18.35
CA TRP A 58 -6.69 -4.61 -17.81
C TRP A 58 -5.79 -3.89 -16.81
N HIS A 59 -5.31 -2.68 -17.16
CA HIS A 59 -4.50 -1.88 -16.26
C HIS A 59 -5.28 -1.43 -15.02
N ILE A 60 -6.55 -1.02 -15.19
CA ILE A 60 -7.41 -0.65 -14.07
C ILE A 60 -7.56 -1.82 -13.09
N GLN A 61 -7.73 -3.04 -13.59
CA GLN A 61 -7.78 -4.24 -12.75
C GLN A 61 -6.44 -4.46 -12.02
N GLN A 62 -5.30 -4.38 -12.71
CA GLN A 62 -3.98 -4.56 -12.10
C GLN A 62 -3.69 -3.51 -11.02
N LEU A 63 -4.07 -2.26 -11.26
CA LEU A 63 -3.98 -1.18 -10.28
C LEU A 63 -4.88 -1.43 -9.07
N THR A 64 -6.12 -1.84 -9.30
CA THR A 64 -7.09 -2.16 -8.23
C THR A 64 -6.53 -3.27 -7.33
N GLU A 65 -6.02 -4.35 -7.90
CA GLU A 65 -5.40 -5.45 -7.15
C GLU A 65 -4.16 -5.00 -6.37
N ALA A 66 -3.32 -4.16 -6.97
CA ALA A 66 -2.11 -3.65 -6.31
C ALA A 66 -2.45 -2.71 -5.14
N VAL A 67 -3.49 -1.88 -5.27
CA VAL A 67 -3.99 -1.04 -4.19
C VAL A 67 -4.56 -1.91 -3.05
N TYR A 68 -5.42 -2.88 -3.35
CA TYR A 68 -5.92 -3.81 -2.33
C TYR A 68 -4.79 -4.54 -1.59
N ALA A 69 -3.79 -5.05 -2.32
CA ALA A 69 -2.65 -5.72 -1.71
C ALA A 69 -1.88 -4.79 -0.75
N LEU A 70 -1.71 -3.51 -1.11
CA LEU A 70 -1.08 -2.53 -0.25
C LEU A 70 -1.95 -2.20 0.98
N MET A 71 -3.26 -2.03 0.80
CA MET A 71 -4.20 -1.79 1.90
C MET A 71 -4.15 -2.93 2.92
N VAL A 72 -4.30 -4.17 2.45
CA VAL A 72 -4.27 -5.37 3.30
C VAL A 72 -2.91 -5.52 4.00
N THR A 73 -1.80 -5.26 3.30
CA THR A 73 -0.46 -5.30 3.92
C THR A 73 -0.35 -4.26 5.04
N ARG A 74 -0.89 -3.05 4.83
CA ARG A 74 -0.92 -1.99 5.85
C ARG A 74 -1.78 -2.39 7.05
N GLU A 75 -2.95 -2.94 6.82
CA GLU A 75 -3.86 -3.42 7.87
C GLU A 75 -3.24 -4.52 8.73
N PHE A 76 -2.59 -5.51 8.11
CA PHE A 76 -1.89 -6.57 8.84
C PHE A 76 -0.73 -6.06 9.73
N LEU A 77 -0.23 -4.86 9.44
CA LEU A 77 0.82 -4.20 10.22
C LEU A 77 0.27 -3.18 11.23
N GLY A 78 -1.05 -3.09 11.36
CA GLY A 78 -1.73 -2.21 12.31
C GLY A 78 -2.09 -0.83 11.77
N PHE A 79 -1.86 -0.55 10.49
CA PHE A 79 -2.26 0.71 9.85
C PHE A 79 -3.68 0.61 9.29
N VAL A 80 -4.68 0.65 10.17
CA VAL A 80 -6.11 0.46 9.81
C VAL A 80 -6.84 1.77 9.51
N ASP A 81 -6.36 2.89 10.05
CA ASP A 81 -7.02 4.19 9.89
C ASP A 81 -6.65 4.86 8.57
N CYS A 82 -7.65 5.44 7.90
CA CYS A 82 -7.51 6.27 6.69
C CYS A 82 -6.65 5.62 5.58
N ASN A 83 -6.79 4.30 5.39
CA ASN A 83 -5.86 3.52 4.58
C ASN A 83 -5.93 3.91 3.10
N LEU A 84 -7.14 4.02 2.54
CA LEU A 84 -7.35 4.42 1.15
C LEU A 84 -6.99 5.90 0.94
N GLU A 85 -7.35 6.79 1.88
CA GLU A 85 -6.97 8.21 1.83
C GLU A 85 -5.45 8.37 1.75
N TRP A 86 -4.71 7.65 2.61
CA TRP A 86 -3.26 7.67 2.60
C TRP A 86 -2.70 7.22 1.25
N ILE A 87 -3.23 6.14 0.67
CA ILE A 87 -2.78 5.66 -0.65
C ILE A 87 -3.05 6.71 -1.73
N CYS A 88 -4.24 7.32 -1.76
CA CYS A 88 -4.58 8.38 -2.72
C CYS A 88 -3.67 9.61 -2.59
N GLN A 89 -3.19 9.93 -1.39
CA GLN A 89 -2.23 11.01 -1.17
C GLN A 89 -0.81 10.67 -1.67
N GLN A 90 -0.43 9.39 -1.61
CA GLN A 90 0.92 8.95 -2.00
C GLN A 90 1.03 8.55 -3.48
N TYR A 91 -0.07 8.16 -4.11
CA TYR A 91 -0.09 7.61 -5.46
C TYR A 91 -1.18 8.27 -6.32
N PRO A 92 -0.87 8.72 -7.55
CA PRO A 92 -1.86 9.30 -8.45
C PRO A 92 -2.73 8.22 -9.09
N LEU A 93 -3.77 7.78 -8.38
CA LEU A 93 -4.67 6.72 -8.85
C LEU A 93 -5.68 7.23 -9.90
N PRO A 94 -5.91 6.51 -11.00
CA PRO A 94 -7.01 6.82 -11.92
C PRO A 94 -8.37 6.69 -11.22
N GLN A 95 -9.31 7.58 -11.55
CA GLN A 95 -10.66 7.57 -10.93
C GLN A 95 -11.39 6.23 -11.07
N ALA A 96 -11.16 5.51 -12.17
CA ALA A 96 -11.75 4.19 -12.40
C ALA A 96 -11.28 3.14 -11.37
N VAL A 97 -10.06 3.26 -10.85
CA VAL A 97 -9.56 2.39 -9.77
C VAL A 97 -10.33 2.66 -8.48
N LEU A 98 -10.56 3.93 -8.12
CA LEU A 98 -11.33 4.29 -6.93
C LEU A 98 -12.74 3.72 -6.98
N LYS A 99 -13.39 3.79 -8.14
CA LYS A 99 -14.73 3.21 -8.35
C LYS A 99 -14.80 1.71 -8.07
N ASN A 100 -13.71 0.98 -8.28
CA ASN A 100 -13.65 -0.46 -8.01
C ASN A 100 -13.34 -0.78 -6.54
N LEU A 101 -12.67 0.14 -5.83
CA LEU A 101 -12.20 -0.09 -4.46
C LEU A 101 -13.27 0.16 -3.39
N ALA A 102 -14.21 1.06 -3.67
CA ALA A 102 -15.20 1.51 -2.71
C ALA A 102 -16.64 1.24 -3.20
N PRO A 103 -17.55 0.78 -2.33
CA PRO A 103 -18.98 0.88 -2.61
C PRO A 103 -19.37 2.37 -2.79
N ALA A 104 -20.38 2.63 -3.63
CA ALA A 104 -20.70 3.97 -4.15
C ALA A 104 -20.83 5.08 -3.07
N ASN A 105 -21.21 4.72 -1.85
CA ASN A 105 -21.38 5.62 -0.70
C ASN A 105 -20.06 6.13 -0.09
N GLN A 106 -18.94 5.43 -0.27
CA GLN A 106 -17.64 5.82 0.29
C GLN A 106 -16.85 6.75 -0.65
N LEU A 107 -17.22 6.77 -1.94
CA LEU A 107 -16.60 7.60 -2.97
C LEU A 107 -17.05 9.06 -2.89
N GLU A 108 -18.28 9.33 -2.46
CA GLU A 108 -18.79 10.70 -2.32
C GLU A 108 -18.04 11.48 -1.23
N TYR A 109 -17.65 10.81 -0.13
CA TYR A 109 -16.83 11.40 0.95
C TYR A 109 -15.42 11.76 0.45
N LEU A 110 -14.79 10.83 -0.29
CA LEU A 110 -13.48 11.03 -0.91
C LEU A 110 -13.50 12.00 -2.09
N GLN A 111 -14.66 12.39 -2.62
CA GLN A 111 -14.75 13.43 -3.65
C GLN A 111 -15.01 14.81 -3.04
N GLN A 112 -15.78 14.90 -1.96
CA GLN A 112 -16.07 16.16 -1.28
C GLN A 112 -14.84 16.81 -0.63
N GLU A 113 -13.92 16.03 -0.06
CA GLU A 113 -12.68 16.57 0.52
C GLU A 113 -11.64 17.04 -0.52
N TRP A 114 -11.76 16.58 -1.77
CA TRP A 114 -10.74 16.79 -2.81
C TRP A 114 -11.08 17.91 -3.80
N HIS A 115 -12.26 18.54 -3.69
CA HIS A 115 -12.62 19.73 -4.46
C HIS A 115 -12.09 21.06 -3.87
N TYR A 116 -11.30 21.02 -2.79
CA TYR A 116 -10.76 22.20 -2.09
C TYR A 116 -9.22 22.27 -2.03
N ARG A 117 -8.49 21.55 -2.88
CA ARG A 117 -7.02 21.69 -2.99
C ARG A 117 -6.53 21.76 -4.42
#